data_AF-A0A8T1W8T8-F1
#
_entry.id   AF-A0A8T1W8T8-F1
#
_cell.length_a   1.000
_cell.length_b   1.000
_cell.length_c   1.000
_cell.angle_alpha   90.00
_cell.angle_beta   90.00
_cell.angle_gamma   90.00
#
_symmetry.space_group_name_H-M   'P 1'
#
loop_
_entity.id
_entity.type
_entity.pdbx_description
1 polymer ?
#
loop_
_entity_poly.entity_id
_entity_poly.type
_entity_poly.pdbx_seq_one_letter_code
_entity_poly.pdbx_strand_id
1 'polypeptide(L)'
;MRIQLLAALVATAMAVGDAVACDGFDQLRFTLNTNEGGVADALRECVAPVLFAPAQWLPGDQVHEFCAQEACKRAVQRLKTLPSFIWESKVPSGSDANTLVIAQQVMRDCGGTV
;
A
#
# COMPACT_ATOMS: atom_id res chain seq x y z
N MET A 1 18.45 -11.40 52.18
CA MET A 1 17.71 -10.33 51.47
C MET A 1 18.57 -9.85 50.29
N ARG A 2 18.60 -10.58 49.15
CA ARG A 2 19.47 -10.23 48.00
C ARG A 2 19.21 -10.99 46.68
N ILE A 3 18.02 -11.56 46.48
CA ILE A 3 17.71 -12.34 45.25
C ILE A 3 16.53 -11.73 44.46
N GLN A 4 15.79 -10.77 45.03
CA GLN A 4 14.61 -10.19 44.39
C GLN A 4 14.89 -8.99 43.48
N LEU A 5 16.14 -8.55 43.35
CA LEU A 5 16.49 -7.38 42.52
C LEU A 5 16.79 -7.71 41.06
N LEU A 6 16.98 -8.99 40.70
CA LEU A 6 17.36 -9.38 39.34
C LEU A 6 16.16 -9.68 38.42
N ALA A 7 14.97 -9.94 38.97
CA ALA A 7 13.78 -10.22 38.17
C ALA A 7 13.14 -8.94 37.58
N ALA A 8 13.36 -7.77 38.19
CA ALA A 8 12.81 -6.51 37.71
C ALA A 8 13.56 -5.94 36.48
N LEU A 9 14.79 -6.39 36.23
CA LEU A 9 15.62 -5.94 35.10
C LEU A 9 15.39 -6.72 33.80
N VAL A 10 14.62 -7.82 33.85
CA VAL A 10 14.29 -8.63 32.66
C VAL A 10 12.96 -8.21 32.02
N ALA A 11 12.13 -7.45 32.74
CA ALA A 11 10.80 -7.03 32.26
C ALA A 11 10.82 -5.79 31.35
N THR A 12 11.92 -5.04 31.29
CA THR A 12 12.05 -3.85 30.40
C THR A 12 12.76 -4.16 29.07
N ALA A 13 13.18 -5.41 28.84
CA ALA A 13 13.81 -5.82 27.58
C ALA A 13 12.81 -6.23 26.48
N MET A 14 11.50 -6.19 26.77
CA MET A 14 10.43 -6.51 25.81
C MET A 14 9.60 -5.27 25.45
N ALA A 15 10.24 -4.15 25.17
CA ALA A 15 9.55 -2.96 24.64
C ALA A 15 10.41 -2.13 23.68
N VAL A 16 11.57 -2.66 23.27
CA VAL A 16 12.46 -2.06 22.25
C VAL A 16 12.76 -3.12 21.19
N GLY A 17 11.73 -3.83 20.75
CA GLY A 17 11.74 -4.42 19.42
C GLY A 17 11.17 -3.35 18.53
N ASP A 18 12.04 -2.65 17.80
CA ASP A 18 11.72 -1.56 16.89
C ASP A 18 10.31 -1.70 16.33
N ALA A 19 9.42 -0.78 16.69
CA ALA A 19 8.53 -0.25 15.67
C ALA A 19 9.48 0.36 14.63
N VAL A 20 10.04 -0.49 13.76
CA VAL A 20 10.45 -0.07 12.44
C VAL A 20 9.17 0.57 11.95
N ALA A 21 9.14 1.90 11.99
CA ALA A 21 8.14 2.66 11.32
C ALA A 21 8.28 2.19 9.88
N CYS A 22 7.50 1.18 9.51
CA CYS A 22 7.60 0.57 8.22
C CYS A 22 7.14 1.68 7.30
N ASP A 23 8.11 2.27 6.61
CA ASP A 23 7.84 3.33 5.66
C ASP A 23 7.11 2.68 4.50
N GLY A 24 5.78 2.64 4.60
CA GLY A 24 4.93 1.99 3.62
C GLY A 24 5.00 2.66 2.27
N PHE A 25 5.38 3.95 2.22
CA PHE A 25 5.69 4.63 0.97
C PHE A 25 6.94 4.02 0.32
N ASP A 26 8.05 3.91 1.05
CA ASP A 26 9.28 3.33 0.51
C ASP A 26 9.14 1.85 0.18
N GLN A 27 8.39 1.09 0.97
CA GLN A 27 8.12 -0.31 0.68
C GLN A 27 7.25 -0.50 -0.56
N LEU A 28 6.20 0.31 -0.73
CA LEU A 28 5.38 0.28 -1.94
C LEU A 28 6.19 0.72 -3.16
N ARG A 29 7.03 1.75 -3.01
CA ARG A 29 7.95 2.21 -4.06
C ARG A 29 8.91 1.11 -4.47
N PHE A 30 9.51 0.42 -3.51
CA PHE A 30 10.38 -0.72 -3.77
C PHE A 30 9.64 -1.85 -4.50
N THR A 31 8.47 -2.25 -4.00
CA THR A 31 7.63 -3.31 -4.59
C THR A 31 7.27 -3.00 -6.04
N LEU A 32 6.84 -1.76 -6.32
CA LEU A 32 6.47 -1.32 -7.66
C LEU A 32 7.68 -1.22 -8.59
N ASN A 33 8.82 -0.74 -8.10
CA ASN A 33 10.04 -0.60 -8.91
C ASN A 33 10.67 -1.94 -9.26
N THR A 34 10.61 -2.91 -8.35
CA THR A 34 11.09 -4.28 -8.58
C THR A 34 10.05 -5.15 -9.28
N ASN A 35 8.81 -4.67 -9.40
CA ASN A 35 7.65 -5.43 -9.86
C ASN A 35 7.49 -6.75 -9.08
N GLU A 36 7.77 -6.71 -7.77
CA GLU A 36 7.65 -7.88 -6.91
C GLU A 36 6.21 -8.42 -6.98
N GLY A 37 6.07 -9.73 -7.21
CA GLY A 37 4.77 -10.37 -7.36
C GLY A 37 3.94 -9.92 -8.57
N GLY A 38 4.53 -9.19 -9.53
CA GLY A 38 3.83 -8.66 -10.70
C GLY A 38 2.90 -7.49 -10.39
N VAL A 39 3.08 -6.82 -9.24
CA VAL A 39 2.19 -5.75 -8.77
C VAL A 39 2.18 -4.56 -9.73
N ALA A 40 3.34 -4.13 -10.23
CA ALA A 40 3.42 -2.97 -11.09
C ALA A 40 2.75 -3.20 -12.45
N ASP A 41 2.89 -4.41 -13.02
CA ASP A 41 2.26 -4.74 -14.30
C ASP A 41 0.75 -4.89 -14.18
N ALA A 42 0.28 -5.57 -13.13
CA ALA A 42 -1.15 -5.67 -12.85
C ALA A 42 -1.77 -4.28 -12.63
N LEU A 43 -1.08 -3.40 -11.89
CA LEU A 43 -1.52 -2.03 -11.70
C LEU A 43 -1.56 -1.26 -13.01
N ARG A 44 -0.52 -1.35 -13.84
CA ARG A 44 -0.48 -0.70 -15.18
C ARG A 44 -1.63 -1.13 -16.07
N GLU A 45 -1.94 -2.44 -16.13
CA GLU A 45 -3.10 -2.93 -16.88
C GLU A 45 -4.41 -2.33 -16.38
N CYS A 46 -4.61 -2.28 -15.06
CA CYS A 46 -5.81 -1.71 -14.46
C CYS A 46 -5.96 -0.22 -14.80
N VAL A 47 -4.87 0.55 -14.77
CA VAL A 47 -4.95 2.02 -14.89
C VAL A 47 -4.77 2.52 -16.32
N ALA A 48 -4.28 1.69 -17.24
CA ALA A 48 -4.11 2.06 -18.65
C ALA A 48 -5.35 2.75 -19.28
N PRO A 49 -6.60 2.29 -19.04
CA PRO A 49 -7.79 2.95 -19.56
C PRO A 49 -8.01 4.37 -19.02
N VAL A 50 -7.54 4.66 -17.80
CA VAL A 50 -7.74 5.95 -17.10
C VAL A 50 -6.52 6.87 -17.17
N LEU A 51 -5.34 6.36 -17.56
CA LEU A 51 -4.13 7.17 -17.77
C LEU A 51 -4.24 8.17 -18.92
N PHE A 52 -5.18 7.95 -19.85
CA PHE A 52 -5.50 8.91 -20.92
C PHE A 52 -6.56 9.95 -20.51
N ALA A 53 -7.14 9.82 -19.30
CA ALA A 53 -8.05 10.82 -18.74
C ALA A 53 -7.25 11.89 -17.95
N PRO A 54 -7.59 13.18 -18.10
CA PRO A 54 -6.77 14.27 -17.56
C PRO A 54 -6.84 14.34 -16.03
N ALA A 55 -5.85 13.79 -15.33
CA ALA A 55 -5.48 13.97 -13.90
C ALA A 55 -6.57 13.85 -12.80
N GLN A 56 -7.83 13.78 -13.19
CA GLN A 56 -8.98 13.57 -12.35
C GLN A 56 -9.28 12.10 -12.42
N TRP A 57 -9.07 11.44 -11.28
CA TRP A 57 -9.61 10.11 -11.05
C TRP A 57 -11.11 10.08 -11.39
N LEU A 58 -11.62 8.93 -11.82
CA LEU A 58 -13.00 8.82 -12.31
C LEU A 58 -14.02 9.35 -11.29
N PRO A 59 -15.09 10.03 -11.73
CA PRO A 59 -16.20 10.38 -10.85
C PRO A 59 -16.86 9.12 -10.29
N GLY A 60 -17.48 9.23 -9.11
CA GLY A 60 -17.86 8.09 -8.26
C GLY A 60 -18.82 7.07 -8.89
N ASP A 61 -19.62 7.47 -9.88
CA ASP A 61 -20.47 6.57 -10.68
C ASP A 61 -19.66 5.69 -11.64
N GLN A 62 -18.61 6.25 -12.25
CA GLN A 62 -17.72 5.54 -13.16
C GLN A 62 -16.69 4.66 -12.44
N VAL A 63 -16.40 4.95 -11.17
CA VAL A 63 -15.49 4.15 -10.33
C VAL A 63 -15.99 2.71 -10.19
N HIS A 64 -17.30 2.50 -10.04
CA HIS A 64 -17.83 1.15 -9.85
C HIS A 64 -17.61 0.27 -11.10
N GLU A 65 -17.93 0.80 -12.28
CA GLU A 65 -17.72 0.11 -13.56
C GLU A 65 -16.23 -0.13 -13.84
N PHE A 66 -15.38 0.83 -13.47
CA PHE A 66 -13.93 0.69 -13.54
C PHE A 66 -13.40 -0.43 -12.65
N CYS A 67 -13.80 -0.46 -11.38
CA CYS A 67 -13.39 -1.50 -10.43
C CYS A 67 -13.93 -2.90 -10.82
N ALA A 68 -15.03 -2.97 -11.59
CA ALA A 68 -15.58 -4.22 -12.09
C ALA A 68 -14.74 -4.87 -13.20
N GLN A 69 -13.79 -4.14 -13.80
CA GLN A 69 -12.90 -4.68 -14.83
C GLN A 69 -11.96 -5.74 -14.25
N GLU A 70 -11.80 -6.87 -14.96
CA GLU A 70 -10.94 -7.97 -14.52
C GLU A 70 -9.48 -7.56 -14.28
N ALA A 71 -8.97 -6.60 -15.05
CA ALA A 71 -7.64 -6.05 -14.84
C ALA A 71 -7.51 -5.39 -13.46
N CYS A 72 -8.51 -4.60 -13.05
CA CYS A 72 -8.51 -3.95 -11.74
C CYS A 72 -8.75 -4.93 -10.59
N LYS A 73 -9.59 -5.95 -10.77
CA LYS A 73 -9.74 -7.03 -9.78
C LYS A 73 -8.41 -7.74 -9.51
N ARG A 74 -7.68 -8.11 -10.57
CA ARG A 74 -6.35 -8.72 -10.44
C ARG A 74 -5.36 -7.79 -9.76
N ALA A 75 -5.34 -6.51 -10.15
CA ALA A 75 -4.48 -5.51 -9.51
C ALA A 75 -4.76 -5.41 -8.01
N VAL A 76 -6.03 -5.28 -7.61
CA VAL A 76 -6.44 -5.24 -6.20
C VAL A 76 -6.04 -6.52 -5.47
N GLN A 77 -6.21 -7.70 -6.06
CA GLN A 77 -5.78 -8.95 -5.46
C GLN A 77 -4.27 -8.98 -5.20
N ARG A 78 -3.45 -8.47 -6.13
CA ARG A 78 -1.99 -8.35 -5.96
C ARG A 78 -1.62 -7.31 -4.91
N LEU A 79 -2.31 -6.17 -4.88
CA LEU A 79 -2.07 -5.14 -3.87
C LEU A 79 -2.47 -5.65 -2.47
N LYS A 80 -3.56 -6.42 -2.33
CA LYS A 80 -3.99 -7.04 -1.06
C LYS A 80 -2.98 -8.00 -0.44
N THR A 81 -1.99 -8.51 -1.19
CA THR A 81 -0.92 -9.32 -0.61
C THR A 81 0.14 -8.49 0.10
N LEU A 82 0.16 -7.18 -0.12
CA LEU A 82 1.09 -6.27 0.53
C LEU A 82 0.62 -5.91 1.95
N PRO A 83 1.53 -5.57 2.86
CA PRO A 83 1.18 -5.17 4.22
C PRO A 83 0.19 -4.00 4.28
N SER A 84 -0.80 -4.08 5.17
CA SER A 84 -1.89 -3.10 5.24
C SER A 84 -1.45 -1.68 5.61
N PHE A 85 -0.36 -1.51 6.37
CA PHE A 85 0.16 -0.20 6.78
C PHE A 85 0.60 0.67 5.58
N ILE A 86 0.84 0.06 4.42
CA ILE A 86 1.19 0.76 3.19
C ILE A 86 0.07 1.73 2.77
N TRP A 87 -1.18 1.33 2.98
CA TRP A 87 -2.35 2.09 2.52
C TRP A 87 -2.64 3.32 3.38
N GLU A 88 -2.12 3.35 4.59
CA GLU A 88 -2.23 4.48 5.52
C GLU A 88 -1.02 5.43 5.44
N SER A 89 0.03 5.03 4.72
CA SER A 89 1.27 5.79 4.60
C SER A 89 1.08 7.04 3.73
N LYS A 90 1.61 8.17 4.20
CA LYS A 90 1.57 9.43 3.44
C LYS A 90 2.58 9.39 2.30
N VAL A 91 2.18 9.86 1.13
CA VAL A 91 3.09 10.10 0.00
C VAL A 91 3.75 11.47 0.17
N PRO A 92 5.10 11.57 0.24
CA PRO A 92 5.78 12.85 0.38
C PRO A 92 5.50 13.78 -0.81
N SER A 93 5.35 15.08 -0.52
CA SER A 93 5.16 16.10 -1.56
C SER A 93 6.39 16.20 -2.46
N GLY A 94 6.20 16.18 -3.78
CA GLY A 94 7.30 16.34 -4.76
C GLY A 94 8.05 15.05 -5.09
N SER A 95 7.62 13.89 -4.59
CA SER A 95 8.08 12.59 -5.09
C SER A 95 7.51 12.29 -6.48
N ASP A 96 8.11 11.33 -7.20
CA ASP A 96 7.55 10.68 -8.41
C ASP A 96 6.33 9.82 -8.04
N ALA A 97 5.34 10.50 -7.45
CA ALA A 97 4.28 9.96 -6.64
C ALA A 97 3.12 9.42 -7.46
N ASN A 98 3.09 9.65 -8.78
CA ASN A 98 1.92 9.35 -9.59
C ASN A 98 1.54 7.86 -9.49
N THR A 99 2.50 6.94 -9.66
CA THR A 99 2.22 5.50 -9.55
C THR A 99 1.80 5.08 -8.14
N LEU A 100 2.36 5.73 -7.11
CA LEU A 100 2.08 5.42 -5.70
C LEU A 100 0.70 5.92 -5.26
N VAL A 101 0.37 7.16 -5.61
CA VAL A 101 -0.94 7.77 -5.41
C VAL A 101 -2.00 6.98 -6.18
N ILE A 102 -1.70 6.57 -7.41
CA ILE A 102 -2.58 5.72 -8.21
C ILE A 102 -2.81 4.37 -7.52
N ALA A 103 -1.77 3.68 -7.04
CA ALA A 103 -1.93 2.40 -6.35
C ALA A 103 -2.78 2.54 -5.08
N GLN A 104 -2.54 3.58 -4.29
CA GLN A 104 -3.34 3.89 -3.10
C GLN A 104 -4.78 4.24 -3.46
N GLN A 105 -5.01 4.96 -4.56
CA GLN A 105 -6.35 5.30 -5.03
C GLN A 105 -7.12 4.07 -5.54
N VAL A 106 -6.47 3.18 -6.31
CA VAL A 106 -7.04 1.88 -6.70
C VAL A 106 -7.44 1.08 -5.46
N MET A 107 -6.58 1.01 -4.45
CA MET A 107 -6.91 0.29 -3.21
C MET A 107 -8.06 0.93 -2.43
N ARG A 108 -8.11 2.27 -2.37
CA ARG A 108 -9.20 3.01 -1.71
C ARG A 108 -10.55 2.74 -2.34
N ASP A 109 -10.59 2.75 -3.68
CA ASP A 109 -11.85 2.77 -4.41
C ASP A 109 -12.33 1.37 -4.83
N CYS A 110 -11.40 0.47 -5.14
CA CYS A 110 -11.71 -0.88 -5.59
C CYS A 110 -11.45 -1.95 -4.52
N GLY A 111 -10.73 -1.63 -3.43
CA GLY A 111 -10.33 -2.61 -2.42
C GLY A 111 -11.50 -3.24 -1.65
N GLY A 112 -12.60 -2.51 -1.46
CA GLY A 112 -13.81 -2.99 -0.80
C GLY A 112 -14.85 -3.62 -1.74
N THR A 113 -14.63 -3.50 -3.04
CA THR A 113 -15.59 -3.85 -4.11
C THR A 113 -15.27 -5.19 -4.77
N VAL A 114 -14.05 -5.70 -4.54
CA VAL A 114 -13.48 -6.93 -5.11
C VAL A 114 -13.24 -7.99 -4.04
#